data_AF-A0A2A5PHJ1-F1
#
_entry.id   AF-A0A2A5PHJ1-F1
#
_cell.length_a   1.000
_cell.length_b   1.000
_cell.length_c   1.000
_cell.angle_alpha   90.00
_cell.angle_beta   90.00
_cell.angle_gamma   90.00
#
_symmetry.space_group_name_H-M   'P 1'
#
loop_
_entity.id
_entity.type
_entity.pdbx_description
1 polymer ?
#
loop_
_entity_poly.entity_id
_entity_poly.type
_entity_poly.pdbx_seq_one_letter_code
_entity_poly.pdbx_strand_id
1 'polypeptide(L)'
;MQEISVQENLQLNKSQILDISYVIFYFGIEGSWTTFIVNKLSRYNGFNEELVIKIQKRLMEKDFRGCLLKTNQTHLSSYFRNMYNAIKIVDESKILSDFEKYELIKIYRAQLSNPELYILFFNVLSRFGKKWLQNNFINKYDFIKNIPFEYCDGYDPKHYFPSIKFEEDEY
;
A
#
# COMPACT_ATOMS: atom_id res chain seq x y z
N MET A 1 -14.53 -0.26 2.42
CA MET A 1 -14.65 1.22 2.40
C MET A 1 -15.61 1.75 1.33
N GLN A 2 -15.59 1.25 0.09
CA GLN A 2 -16.52 1.72 -0.97
C GLN A 2 -18.00 1.72 -0.53
N GLU A 3 -18.48 0.59 0.02
CA GLU A 3 -19.86 0.49 0.57
C GLU A 3 -20.17 1.58 1.60
N ILE A 4 -19.25 1.81 2.55
CA ILE A 4 -19.43 2.80 3.63
C ILE A 4 -19.43 4.21 3.06
N SER A 5 -18.57 4.51 2.08
CA SER A 5 -18.53 5.82 1.44
C SER A 5 -19.85 6.19 0.77
N VAL A 6 -20.54 5.21 0.17
CA VAL A 6 -21.85 5.42 -0.47
C VAL A 6 -22.94 5.59 0.59
N GLN A 7 -22.97 4.72 1.60
CA GLN A 7 -23.97 4.76 2.67
C GLN A 7 -23.92 6.07 3.48
N GLU A 8 -22.73 6.59 3.72
CA GLU A 8 -22.47 7.79 4.54
C GLU A 8 -22.31 9.06 3.71
N ASN A 9 -22.54 8.98 2.39
CA ASN A 9 -22.42 10.11 1.46
C ASN A 9 -21.09 10.88 1.58
N LEU A 10 -19.97 10.15 1.77
CA LEU A 10 -18.64 10.76 2.00
C LEU A 10 -17.99 11.30 0.72
N GLN A 11 -18.54 10.98 -0.46
CA GLN A 11 -18.04 11.42 -1.77
C GLN A 11 -16.53 11.11 -1.99
N LEU A 12 -16.03 10.00 -1.45
CA LEU A 12 -14.62 9.64 -1.55
C LEU A 12 -14.27 9.13 -2.95
N ASN A 13 -13.17 9.64 -3.51
CA ASN A 13 -12.61 9.12 -4.76
C ASN A 13 -11.77 7.83 -4.52
N LYS A 14 -11.39 7.13 -5.60
CA LYS A 14 -10.60 5.89 -5.53
C LYS A 14 -9.31 6.02 -4.71
N SER A 15 -8.56 7.11 -4.89
CA SER A 15 -7.30 7.33 -4.15
C SER A 15 -7.53 7.54 -2.66
N GLN A 16 -8.59 8.26 -2.28
CA GLN A 16 -8.96 8.43 -0.87
C GLN A 16 -9.41 7.11 -0.25
N ILE A 17 -10.24 6.33 -0.96
CA ILE A 17 -10.68 5.00 -0.51
C ILE A 17 -9.47 4.09 -0.29
N LEU A 18 -8.51 4.09 -1.21
CA LEU A 18 -7.26 3.34 -1.10
C LEU A 18 -6.48 3.76 0.15
N ASP A 19 -6.21 5.07 0.31
CA ASP A 19 -5.42 5.56 1.44
C ASP A 19 -6.09 5.26 2.78
N ILE A 20 -7.39 5.50 2.91
CA ILE A 20 -8.15 5.21 4.12
C ILE A 20 -8.11 3.71 4.44
N SER A 21 -8.32 2.86 3.44
CA SER A 21 -8.27 1.40 3.62
C SER A 21 -6.88 0.95 4.07
N TYR A 22 -5.82 1.50 3.46
CA TYR A 22 -4.45 1.17 3.85
C TYR A 22 -4.08 1.71 5.24
N VAL A 23 -4.57 2.89 5.64
CA VAL A 23 -4.38 3.44 7.00
C VAL A 23 -5.01 2.52 8.04
N ILE A 24 -6.23 2.06 7.81
CA ILE A 24 -6.93 1.13 8.70
C ILE A 24 -6.20 -0.22 8.75
N PHE A 25 -5.82 -0.77 7.61
CA PHE A 25 -5.04 -2.01 7.53
C PHE A 25 -3.69 -1.91 8.24
N TYR A 26 -3.00 -0.79 8.09
CA TYR A 26 -1.67 -0.57 8.65
C TYR A 26 -1.71 -0.39 10.17
N PHE A 27 -2.56 0.50 10.69
CA PHE A 27 -2.62 0.77 12.13
C PHE A 27 -3.53 -0.19 12.91
N GLY A 28 -4.44 -0.90 12.24
CA GLY A 28 -5.52 -1.62 12.89
C GLY A 28 -6.60 -0.67 13.44
N ILE A 29 -7.72 -1.24 13.89
CA ILE A 29 -8.87 -0.51 14.44
C ILE A 29 -9.50 -1.27 15.62
N GLU A 30 -8.74 -2.14 16.28
CA GLU A 30 -9.20 -2.91 17.43
C GLU A 30 -9.22 -2.06 18.71
N GLY A 31 -10.26 -2.21 19.55
CA GLY A 31 -10.30 -1.65 20.91
C GLY A 31 -10.29 -0.12 21.02
N SER A 32 -9.56 0.42 22.01
CA SER A 32 -9.51 1.85 22.36
C SER A 32 -8.75 2.75 21.38
N TRP A 33 -8.30 2.20 20.25
CA TRP A 33 -7.57 2.94 19.21
C TRP A 33 -8.48 3.79 18.31
N THR A 34 -9.79 3.81 18.53
CA THR A 34 -10.77 4.58 17.75
C THR A 34 -10.37 6.05 17.64
N THR A 35 -10.06 6.72 18.76
CA THR A 35 -9.63 8.13 18.75
C THR A 35 -8.33 8.34 17.95
N PHE A 36 -7.39 7.40 18.03
CA PHE A 36 -6.15 7.47 17.25
C PHE A 36 -6.44 7.37 15.74
N ILE A 37 -7.30 6.45 15.33
CA ILE A 37 -7.68 6.29 13.92
C ILE A 37 -8.50 7.48 13.42
N VAL A 38 -9.45 7.99 14.21
CA VAL A 38 -10.16 9.24 13.91
C VAL A 38 -9.17 10.37 13.64
N ASN A 39 -8.15 10.54 14.50
CA ASN A 39 -7.12 11.56 14.31
C ASN A 39 -6.28 11.34 13.04
N LYS A 40 -6.06 10.10 12.58
CA LYS A 40 -5.36 9.83 11.30
C LYS A 40 -6.24 10.09 10.08
N LEU A 41 -7.55 9.94 10.22
CA LEU A 41 -8.55 10.07 9.16
C LEU A 41 -9.20 11.45 9.11
N SER A 42 -9.02 12.30 10.13
CA SER A 42 -9.59 13.67 10.24
C SER A 42 -9.23 14.61 9.09
N ARG A 43 -8.21 14.26 8.29
CA ARG A 43 -7.87 14.96 7.05
C ARG A 43 -8.92 14.77 5.93
N TYR A 44 -9.84 13.83 6.09
CA TYR A 44 -10.96 13.57 5.19
C TYR A 44 -12.25 14.04 5.83
N ASN A 45 -13.08 14.72 5.05
CA ASN A 45 -14.38 15.20 5.54
C ASN A 45 -15.28 14.03 5.91
N GLY A 46 -16.03 14.18 7.01
CA GLY A 46 -17.01 13.19 7.47
C GLY A 46 -16.45 12.09 8.39
N PHE A 47 -15.15 12.07 8.68
CA PHE A 47 -14.57 11.10 9.63
C PHE A 47 -14.67 11.58 11.08
N ASN A 48 -15.58 10.96 11.83
CA ASN A 48 -15.76 11.13 13.27
C ASN A 48 -15.73 9.76 13.97
N GLU A 49 -15.87 9.76 15.29
CA GLU A 49 -15.82 8.54 16.10
C GLU A 49 -16.94 7.54 15.75
N GLU A 50 -18.15 8.03 15.52
CA GLU A 50 -19.31 7.21 15.13
C GLU A 50 -19.04 6.44 13.82
N LEU A 51 -18.51 7.12 12.81
CA LEU A 51 -18.15 6.49 11.53
C LEU A 51 -17.06 5.43 11.71
N VAL A 52 -16.04 5.70 12.51
CA VAL A 52 -14.94 4.75 12.76
C VAL A 52 -15.45 3.52 13.51
N ILE A 53 -16.35 3.68 14.48
CA ILE A 53 -17.04 2.55 15.15
C ILE A 53 -17.87 1.75 14.15
N LYS A 54 -18.58 2.42 13.23
CA LYS A 54 -19.34 1.74 12.16
C LYS A 54 -18.43 0.92 11.25
N ILE A 55 -17.28 1.47 10.85
CA ILE A 55 -16.26 0.76 10.06
C ILE A 55 -15.76 -0.47 10.83
N GLN A 56 -15.42 -0.31 12.11
CA GLN A 56 -14.97 -1.40 12.99
C GLN A 56 -16.01 -2.53 13.04
N LYS A 57 -17.28 -2.20 13.29
CA LYS A 57 -18.38 -3.17 13.32
C LYS A 57 -18.51 -3.92 11.98
N ARG A 58 -18.45 -3.19 10.87
CA ARG A 58 -18.54 -3.78 9.53
C ARG A 58 -17.38 -4.74 9.23
N LEU A 59 -16.19 -4.43 9.72
CA LEU A 59 -15.02 -5.33 9.59
C LEU A 59 -15.17 -6.59 10.44
N MET A 60 -15.68 -6.48 11.66
CA MET A 60 -15.96 -7.65 12.51
C MET A 60 -17.02 -8.59 11.89
N GLU A 61 -18.03 -8.03 11.23
CA GLU A 61 -19.04 -8.83 10.50
C GLU A 61 -18.44 -9.61 9.32
N LYS A 62 -17.42 -9.05 8.65
CA LYS A 62 -16.78 -9.67 7.48
C LYS A 62 -15.64 -10.61 7.84
N ASP A 63 -15.01 -10.44 9.01
CA ASP A 63 -13.90 -11.27 9.47
C ASP A 63 -14.09 -11.68 10.94
N PHE A 64 -14.71 -12.84 11.13
CA PHE A 64 -14.99 -13.40 12.45
C PHE A 64 -13.72 -13.67 13.28
N ARG A 65 -12.55 -13.81 12.64
CA ARG A 65 -11.26 -14.00 13.33
C ARG A 65 -10.65 -12.69 13.83
N GLY A 66 -11.19 -11.55 13.41
CA GLY A 66 -10.73 -10.22 13.76
C GLY A 66 -9.34 -9.86 13.22
N CYS A 67 -8.79 -10.62 12.27
CA CYS A 67 -7.50 -10.36 11.64
C CYS A 67 -7.47 -8.99 10.95
N LEU A 68 -8.57 -8.55 10.33
CA LEU A 68 -8.68 -7.24 9.67
C LEU A 68 -8.69 -6.05 10.65
N LEU A 69 -8.92 -6.30 11.94
CA LEU A 69 -8.90 -5.25 12.97
C LEU A 69 -7.52 -5.08 13.61
N LYS A 70 -6.67 -6.10 13.51
CA LYS A 70 -5.34 -6.11 14.12
C LYS A 70 -4.40 -5.15 13.41
N THR A 71 -3.47 -4.59 14.19
CA THR A 71 -2.42 -3.71 13.67
C THR A 71 -1.36 -4.50 12.90
N ASN A 72 -0.95 -3.98 11.74
CA ASN A 72 0.17 -4.49 10.95
C ASN A 72 1.39 -3.56 11.01
N GLN A 73 1.30 -2.47 11.76
CA GLN A 73 2.25 -1.36 11.74
C GLN A 73 3.67 -1.85 12.02
N THR A 74 3.88 -2.64 13.07
CA THR A 74 5.22 -3.05 13.51
C THR A 74 5.96 -3.82 12.41
N HIS A 75 5.28 -4.80 11.81
CA HIS A 75 5.86 -5.65 10.76
C HIS A 75 6.08 -4.85 9.46
N LEU A 76 5.05 -4.16 8.98
CA LEU A 76 5.13 -3.41 7.71
C LEU A 76 6.10 -2.23 7.78
N SER A 77 6.20 -1.57 8.94
CA SER A 77 7.17 -0.48 9.13
C SER A 77 8.60 -0.94 9.01
N SER A 78 8.94 -2.05 9.67
CA SER A 78 10.30 -2.59 9.64
C SER A 78 10.62 -3.10 8.24
N TYR A 79 9.71 -3.90 7.68
CA TYR A 79 9.86 -4.52 6.38
C TYR A 79 10.08 -3.50 5.25
N PHE A 80 9.14 -2.56 5.05
CA PHE A 80 9.26 -1.59 3.96
C PHE A 80 10.34 -0.54 4.19
N ARG A 81 10.70 -0.20 5.44
CA ARG A 81 11.83 0.70 5.72
C ARG A 81 13.15 0.05 5.34
N ASN A 82 13.35 -1.21 5.69
CA ASN A 82 14.55 -1.95 5.34
C ASN A 82 14.65 -2.15 3.82
N MET A 83 13.54 -2.52 3.18
CA MET A 83 13.44 -2.63 1.72
C MET A 83 13.81 -1.31 1.02
N TYR A 84 13.19 -0.20 1.43
CA TYR A 84 13.47 1.12 0.88
C TYR A 84 14.94 1.50 1.05
N ASN A 85 15.52 1.29 2.24
CA ASN A 85 16.90 1.64 2.51
C ASN A 85 17.89 0.77 1.74
N ALA A 86 17.61 -0.53 1.57
CA ALA A 86 18.44 -1.44 0.77
C ALA A 86 18.50 -0.96 -0.69
N ILE A 87 17.35 -0.65 -1.29
CA ILE A 87 17.26 -0.09 -2.65
C ILE A 87 17.99 1.24 -2.73
N LYS A 88 17.77 2.14 -1.76
CA LYS A 88 18.39 3.46 -1.71
C LYS A 88 19.93 3.36 -1.68
N ILE A 89 20.49 2.46 -0.87
CA ILE A 89 21.95 2.27 -0.77
C ILE A 89 22.53 1.83 -2.12
N VAL A 90 21.87 0.89 -2.80
CA VAL A 90 22.29 0.45 -4.14
C VAL A 90 22.17 1.60 -5.15
N ASP A 91 21.04 2.31 -5.14
CA ASP A 91 20.74 3.42 -6.04
C ASP A 91 21.76 4.57 -5.95
N GLU A 92 22.11 4.95 -4.71
CA GLU A 92 23.05 6.05 -4.41
C GLU A 92 24.53 5.65 -4.55
N SER A 93 24.82 4.37 -4.79
CA SER A 93 26.19 3.90 -4.98
C SER A 93 26.86 4.62 -6.15
N LYS A 94 28.05 5.18 -5.92
CA LYS A 94 28.89 5.80 -6.96
C LYS A 94 29.83 4.81 -7.64
N ILE A 95 29.92 3.59 -7.11
CA ILE A 95 30.84 2.54 -7.59
C ILE A 95 30.15 1.66 -8.62
N LEU A 96 28.85 1.41 -8.43
CA LEU A 96 28.05 0.57 -9.32
C LEU A 96 27.60 1.36 -10.56
N SER A 97 27.68 0.72 -11.72
CA SER A 97 27.00 1.17 -12.93
C SER A 97 25.48 1.06 -12.79
N ASP A 98 24.72 1.81 -13.59
CA ASP A 98 23.25 1.73 -13.57
C ASP A 98 22.73 0.33 -13.93
N PHE A 99 23.46 -0.41 -14.78
CA PHE A 99 23.15 -1.80 -15.09
C PHE A 99 23.31 -2.71 -13.87
N GLU A 100 24.42 -2.62 -13.14
CA GLU A 100 24.65 -3.41 -11.92
C GLU A 100 23.61 -3.09 -10.84
N LYS A 101 23.26 -1.81 -10.67
CA LYS A 101 22.19 -1.40 -9.74
C LYS A 101 20.86 -2.04 -10.11
N TYR A 102 20.50 -2.00 -11.39
CA TYR A 102 19.27 -2.61 -11.89
C TYR A 102 19.25 -4.10 -11.64
N GLU A 103 20.32 -4.83 -11.99
CA GLU A 103 20.38 -6.29 -11.80
C GLU A 103 20.36 -6.70 -10.33
N LEU A 104 21.04 -5.97 -9.43
CA LEU A 104 20.98 -6.23 -7.98
C LEU A 104 19.58 -6.04 -7.43
N ILE A 105 18.90 -4.97 -7.81
CA ILE A 105 17.54 -4.68 -7.35
C ILE A 105 16.54 -5.64 -7.99
N LYS A 106 16.77 -6.09 -9.23
CA LYS A 106 15.99 -7.13 -9.90
C LYS A 106 16.08 -8.48 -9.16
N ILE A 107 17.28 -8.87 -8.71
CA ILE A 107 17.45 -10.06 -7.85
C ILE A 107 16.67 -9.91 -6.55
N TYR A 108 16.74 -8.72 -5.94
CA TYR A 108 15.98 -8.45 -4.71
C TYR A 108 14.47 -8.49 -4.93
N ARG A 109 13.97 -7.88 -6.02
CA ARG A 109 12.56 -7.94 -6.44
C ARG A 109 12.09 -9.38 -6.62
N ALA A 110 12.90 -10.25 -7.22
CA ALA A 110 12.54 -11.65 -7.48
C ALA A 110 12.25 -12.47 -6.21
N GLN A 111 12.60 -11.95 -5.02
CA GLN A 111 12.26 -12.58 -3.73
C GLN A 111 10.84 -12.27 -3.27
N LEU A 112 10.16 -11.29 -3.87
CA LEU A 112 8.84 -10.84 -3.42
C LEU A 112 7.73 -11.74 -3.96
N SER A 113 6.91 -12.23 -3.05
CA SER A 113 5.69 -12.96 -3.39
C SER A 113 4.59 -12.02 -3.89
N ASN A 114 3.61 -12.56 -4.63
CA ASN A 114 2.46 -11.78 -5.10
C ASN A 114 1.73 -11.05 -3.95
N PRO A 115 1.47 -11.65 -2.78
CA PRO A 115 0.89 -10.92 -1.63
C PRO A 115 1.76 -9.76 -1.14
N GLU A 116 3.08 -9.91 -1.11
CA GLU A 116 3.99 -8.83 -0.71
C GLU A 116 3.96 -7.68 -1.73
N LEU A 117 3.95 -8.00 -3.03
CA LEU A 117 3.80 -7.02 -4.09
C LEU A 117 2.46 -6.29 -4.04
N TYR A 118 1.37 -7.00 -3.72
CA TYR A 118 0.06 -6.40 -3.50
C TYR A 118 0.11 -5.38 -2.36
N ILE A 119 0.66 -5.77 -1.20
CA ILE A 119 0.74 -4.85 -0.05
C ILE A 119 1.66 -3.67 -0.37
N LEU A 120 2.78 -3.90 -1.07
CA LEU A 120 3.69 -2.85 -1.51
C LEU A 120 3.01 -1.87 -2.46
N PHE A 121 2.25 -2.35 -3.44
CA PHE A 121 1.51 -1.52 -4.38
C PHE A 121 0.58 -0.53 -3.64
N PHE A 122 -0.22 -1.04 -2.71
CA PHE A 122 -1.11 -0.17 -1.91
C PHE A 122 -0.33 0.71 -0.94
N ASN A 123 0.82 0.27 -0.40
CA ASN A 123 1.72 1.11 0.38
C ASN A 123 2.19 2.31 -0.44
N VAL A 124 2.69 2.06 -1.64
CA VAL A 124 3.24 3.06 -2.58
C VAL A 124 2.18 4.09 -2.96
N LEU A 125 0.94 3.65 -3.24
CA LEU A 125 -0.16 4.55 -3.61
C LEU A 125 -0.78 5.29 -2.42
N SER A 126 -0.56 4.81 -1.20
CA SER A 126 -1.00 5.49 0.03
C SER A 126 -0.04 6.61 0.45
N ARG A 127 -0.41 7.35 1.49
CA ARG A 127 0.44 8.38 2.11
C ARG A 127 1.78 7.87 2.62
N PHE A 128 1.94 6.57 2.85
CA PHE A 128 3.19 5.96 3.32
C PHE A 128 4.22 5.79 2.19
N GLY A 129 3.75 5.77 0.95
CA GLY A 129 4.54 5.53 -0.25
C GLY A 129 5.32 6.71 -0.82
N LYS A 130 5.13 7.93 -0.29
CA LYS A 130 5.63 9.18 -0.90
C LYS A 130 7.11 9.15 -1.30
N LYS A 131 7.97 8.58 -0.44
CA LYS A 131 9.41 8.51 -0.71
C LYS A 131 9.75 7.59 -1.88
N TRP A 132 9.01 6.50 -2.06
CA TRP A 132 9.17 5.59 -3.20
C TRP A 132 8.92 6.31 -4.52
N LEU A 133 7.84 7.10 -4.57
CA LEU A 133 7.45 7.87 -5.74
C LEU A 133 8.44 9.02 -6.00
N GLN A 134 8.86 9.76 -4.97
CA GLN A 134 9.81 10.87 -5.09
C GLN A 134 11.18 10.44 -5.65
N ASN A 135 11.66 9.26 -5.25
CA ASN A 135 12.93 8.73 -5.75
C ASN A 135 12.75 7.88 -7.02
N ASN A 136 11.52 7.78 -7.53
CA ASN A 136 11.17 7.02 -8.73
C ASN A 136 11.59 5.54 -8.69
N PHE A 137 11.77 4.94 -7.51
CA PHE A 137 12.30 3.57 -7.38
C PHE A 137 11.41 2.53 -8.05
N ILE A 138 10.08 2.72 -8.01
CA ILE A 138 9.13 1.78 -8.58
C ILE A 138 9.28 1.69 -10.10
N ASN A 139 9.37 2.82 -10.80
CA ASN A 139 9.56 2.83 -12.25
C ASN A 139 11.00 2.51 -12.64
N LYS A 140 11.99 3.04 -11.91
CA LYS A 140 13.42 2.88 -12.25
C LYS A 140 13.85 1.41 -12.27
N TYR A 141 13.25 0.59 -11.42
CA TYR A 141 13.62 -0.81 -11.24
C TYR A 141 12.52 -1.80 -11.62
N ASP A 142 11.48 -1.32 -12.33
CA ASP A 142 10.31 -2.11 -12.69
C ASP A 142 9.74 -2.89 -11.49
N PHE A 143 9.71 -2.25 -10.31
CA PHE A 143 9.76 -2.96 -9.04
C PHE A 143 8.53 -3.85 -8.79
N ILE A 144 7.41 -3.51 -9.44
CA ILE A 144 6.13 -4.22 -9.32
C ILE A 144 5.75 -5.00 -10.58
N LYS A 145 6.68 -5.24 -11.52
CA LYS A 145 6.34 -5.84 -12.82
C LYS A 145 5.80 -7.27 -12.77
N ASN A 146 5.98 -7.98 -11.64
CA ASN A 146 5.47 -9.34 -11.44
C ASN A 146 4.02 -9.38 -10.90
N ILE A 147 3.37 -8.24 -10.66
CA ILE A 147 1.99 -8.26 -10.19
C ILE A 147 1.10 -8.86 -11.30
N PRO A 148 0.34 -9.93 -11.02
CA PRO A 148 -0.56 -10.54 -12.00
C PRO A 148 -1.69 -9.59 -12.42
N PHE A 149 -2.24 -9.78 -13.61
CA PHE A 149 -3.43 -9.04 -14.03
C PHE A 149 -4.60 -9.31 -13.08
N GLU A 150 -5.42 -8.27 -12.88
CA GLU A 150 -6.61 -8.31 -12.01
C GLU A 150 -6.33 -8.65 -10.53
N TYR A 151 -5.05 -8.72 -10.10
CA TYR A 151 -4.67 -9.10 -8.74
C TYR A 151 -4.95 -8.02 -7.68
N CYS A 152 -5.15 -6.77 -8.10
CA CYS A 152 -5.25 -5.61 -7.19
C CYS A 152 -6.67 -5.07 -7.02
N ASP A 153 -7.68 -5.94 -6.88
CA ASP A 153 -9.06 -5.58 -6.48
C ASP A 153 -9.67 -4.38 -7.23
N GLY A 154 -9.53 -4.38 -8.56
CA GLY A 154 -10.05 -3.32 -9.43
C GLY A 154 -9.19 -2.06 -9.54
N TYR A 155 -7.98 -2.08 -8.96
CA TYR A 155 -6.90 -1.15 -9.28
C TYR A 155 -5.97 -1.79 -10.30
N ASP A 156 -5.66 -1.07 -11.37
CA ASP A 156 -4.74 -1.54 -12.41
C ASP A 156 -3.36 -0.93 -12.18
N PRO A 157 -2.32 -1.72 -11.82
CA PRO A 157 -0.95 -1.22 -11.69
C PRO A 157 -0.43 -0.47 -12.92
N LYS A 158 -0.84 -0.86 -14.14
CA LYS A 158 -0.43 -0.19 -15.39
C LYS A 158 -0.95 1.24 -15.49
N HIS A 159 -2.15 1.49 -14.97
CA HIS A 159 -2.72 2.84 -14.91
C HIS A 159 -1.86 3.78 -14.05
N TYR A 160 -1.28 3.27 -12.96
CA TYR A 160 -0.45 4.06 -12.04
C TYR A 160 1.02 4.12 -12.45
N PHE A 161 1.52 3.08 -13.12
CA PHE A 161 2.92 2.92 -13.52
C PHE A 161 3.05 2.53 -15.00
N PRO A 162 2.66 3.41 -15.94
CA PRO A 162 2.55 3.07 -17.37
C PRO A 162 3.90 2.82 -18.06
N SER A 163 5.02 3.18 -17.42
CA SER A 163 6.37 2.92 -17.96
C SER A 163 6.86 1.51 -17.71
N ILE A 164 6.24 0.77 -16.77
CA ILE A 164 6.67 -0.58 -16.41
C ILE A 164 6.13 -1.57 -17.44
N LYS A 165 7.01 -2.44 -17.94
CA LYS A 165 6.62 -3.60 -18.77
C LYS A 165 6.34 -4.79 -17.86
N PHE A 166 5.06 -5.09 -17.66
CA PHE A 166 4.62 -6.18 -16.79
C PHE A 166 4.89 -7.54 -17.43
N GLU A 167 5.23 -8.54 -16.62
CA GLU A 167 5.61 -9.87 -17.14
C GLU A 167 4.48 -10.55 -17.88
N GLU A 168 3.23 -10.31 -17.46
CA GLU A 168 2.07 -10.86 -18.16
C GLU A 168 1.81 -10.25 -19.54
N ASP A 169 2.44 -9.12 -19.88
CA ASP A 169 2.42 -8.58 -21.26
C ASP A 169 3.38 -9.33 -22.20
N GLU A 170 4.26 -10.18 -21.66
CA GLU A 170 5.28 -10.92 -22.42
C GLU A 170 4.81 -12.33 -22.84
N TYR A 171 3.62 -12.77 -22.38
CA TYR A 171 3.02 -14.07 -22.73
C TYR A 171 1.97 -13.99 -23.84
#